data_AF-A0A523HKB4-F1
#
_entry.id   AF-A0A523HKB4-F1
#
_cell.length_a   1.000
_cell.length_b   1.000
_cell.length_c   1.000
_cell.angle_alpha   90.00
_cell.angle_beta   90.00
_cell.angle_gamma   90.00
#
_symmetry.space_group_name_H-M   'P 1'
#
loop_
_entity.id
_entity.type
_entity.pdbx_description
1 polymer ?
#
loop_
_entity_poly.entity_id
_entity_poly.type
_entity_poly.pdbx_seq_one_letter_code
_entity_poly.pdbx_strand_id
1 'polypeptide(L)'
;MNKFNTGWLPKGSYQKSRTQLKSMILQALAVRDLLDNESLKQVVAKISSLPRLSSTYLELVKEIQSPDSKLSTIGTIISKDVGMTSKILQLVNSAYFGMRARVSSVQHAARLLGIETIKTLVLTHDVFSQFEHMNLERFSLSALMEHSQKWAHMQN
;
A
#
# COMPACT_ATOMS: atom_id res chain seq x y z
N MET A 1 51.57 -8.37 27.27
CA MET A 1 50.69 -7.31 26.75
C MET A 1 49.96 -7.85 25.52
N ASN A 2 48.70 -8.28 25.65
CA ASN A 2 47.66 -8.12 24.62
C ASN A 2 46.31 -8.65 25.14
N LYS A 3 45.43 -7.73 25.54
CA LYS A 3 44.03 -8.01 25.87
C LYS A 3 43.19 -7.62 24.64
N PHE A 4 42.96 -8.55 23.73
CA PHE A 4 41.95 -8.35 22.68
C PHE A 4 40.57 -8.71 23.25
N ASN A 5 40.00 -7.71 23.90
CA ASN A 5 38.62 -7.68 24.37
C ASN A 5 37.68 -7.55 23.16
N THR A 6 37.11 -8.66 22.67
CA THR A 6 36.05 -8.65 21.65
C THR A 6 34.68 -8.69 22.33
N GLY A 7 34.35 -7.59 23.00
CA GLY A 7 33.09 -7.36 23.72
C GLY A 7 32.14 -6.39 23.02
N TRP A 8 32.04 -6.40 21.69
CA TRP A 8 31.14 -5.50 20.95
C TRP A 8 30.21 -6.28 20.02
N LEU A 9 29.02 -6.62 20.54
CA LEU A 9 27.70 -6.80 19.90
C LEU A 9 26.85 -7.78 20.75
N PRO A 10 25.62 -7.43 21.17
CA PRO A 10 24.81 -8.30 22.02
C PRO A 10 24.52 -9.63 21.30
N LYS A 11 24.70 -10.76 21.99
CA LYS A 11 24.56 -12.13 21.44
C LYS A 11 23.22 -12.37 20.68
N GLY A 12 22.18 -11.60 20.99
CA GLY A 12 20.88 -11.64 20.30
C GLY A 12 20.91 -11.16 18.83
N SER A 13 21.87 -10.31 18.46
CA SER A 13 22.02 -9.76 17.10
C SER A 13 22.39 -10.86 16.09
N TYR A 14 23.30 -11.76 16.49
CA TYR A 14 23.73 -12.88 15.66
C TYR A 14 22.63 -13.92 15.48
N GLN A 15 21.81 -14.14 16.50
CA GLN A 15 20.69 -15.07 16.41
C GLN A 15 19.63 -14.55 15.44
N LYS A 16 19.28 -13.26 15.52
CA LYS A 16 18.31 -12.62 14.61
C LYS A 16 18.77 -12.71 13.15
N SER A 17 20.02 -12.33 12.85
CA SER A 17 20.55 -12.40 11.49
C SER A 17 20.65 -13.83 10.94
N ARG A 18 20.96 -14.83 11.78
CA ARG A 18 20.99 -16.25 11.38
C ARG A 18 19.59 -16.79 11.06
N THR A 19 18.59 -16.47 11.89
CA THR A 19 17.21 -16.87 11.66
C THR A 19 16.64 -16.19 10.41
N GLN A 20 16.96 -14.91 10.22
CA GLN A 20 16.54 -14.13 9.06
C GLN A 20 17.17 -14.67 7.77
N LEU A 21 18.48 -14.97 7.77
CA LEU A 21 19.16 -15.60 6.63
C LEU A 21 18.56 -16.96 6.29
N LYS A 22 18.35 -17.83 7.29
CA LYS A 22 17.68 -19.12 7.08
C LYS A 22 16.30 -18.94 6.46
N SER A 23 15.50 -18.00 6.97
CA SER A 23 14.17 -17.73 6.43
C SER A 23 14.20 -17.20 5.00
N MET A 24 15.18 -16.36 4.64
CA MET A 24 15.33 -15.83 3.28
C MET A 24 15.74 -16.93 2.30
N ILE A 25 16.64 -17.84 2.70
CA ILE A 25 17.03 -18.99 1.88
C ILE A 25 15.83 -19.92 1.68
N LEU A 26 15.09 -20.25 2.74
CA LEU A 26 13.91 -21.11 2.64
C LEU A 26 12.81 -20.47 1.76
N GLN A 27 12.60 -19.16 1.87
CA GLN A 27 11.68 -18.43 1.00
C GLN A 27 12.15 -18.45 -0.47
N ALA A 28 13.44 -18.24 -0.74
CA ALA A 28 13.98 -18.30 -2.10
C ALA A 28 13.85 -19.70 -2.72
N LEU A 29 14.07 -20.77 -1.93
CA LEU A 29 13.89 -22.15 -2.37
C LEU A 29 12.41 -22.47 -2.63
N ALA A 30 11.51 -22.04 -1.73
CA ALA A 30 10.08 -22.23 -1.90
C ALA A 30 9.53 -21.48 -3.13
N VAL A 31 10.05 -20.28 -3.42
CA VAL A 31 9.70 -19.53 -4.63
C VAL A 31 10.17 -20.27 -5.88
N ARG A 32 11.37 -20.85 -5.89
CA ARG A 32 11.85 -21.67 -7.01
C ARG A 32 10.92 -22.85 -7.29
N ASP A 33 10.58 -23.60 -6.24
CA ASP A 33 9.74 -24.80 -6.38
C ASP A 33 8.29 -24.42 -6.78
N LEU A 34 7.79 -23.26 -6.35
CA LEU A 34 6.51 -22.70 -6.79
C LEU A 34 6.54 -22.26 -8.26
N LEU A 35 7.69 -21.73 -8.69
CA LEU A 35 7.94 -21.34 -10.07
C LEU A 35 8.20 -22.53 -10.99
N ASP A 36 8.26 -23.79 -10.53
CA ASP A 36 8.32 -24.96 -11.44
C ASP A 36 6.99 -25.26 -12.14
N ASN A 37 5.89 -24.66 -11.67
CA ASN A 37 4.59 -24.75 -12.33
C ASN A 37 4.54 -23.82 -13.56
N GLU A 38 4.50 -24.41 -14.76
CA GLU A 38 4.44 -23.68 -16.04
C GLU A 38 3.31 -22.64 -16.11
N SER A 39 2.17 -22.90 -15.47
CA SER A 39 1.05 -21.95 -15.43
C SER A 39 1.39 -20.72 -14.58
N LEU A 40 2.08 -20.93 -13.45
CA LEU A 40 2.56 -19.83 -12.61
C LEU A 40 3.72 -19.09 -13.27
N LYS A 41 4.64 -19.77 -13.97
CA LYS A 41 5.69 -19.10 -14.77
C LYS A 41 5.08 -18.15 -15.79
N GLN A 42 4.03 -18.56 -16.50
CA GLN A 42 3.38 -17.71 -17.48
C GLN A 42 2.67 -16.50 -16.86
N VAL A 43 2.04 -16.66 -15.69
CA VAL A 43 1.42 -15.52 -14.98
C VAL A 43 2.47 -14.56 -14.45
N VAL A 44 3.53 -15.09 -13.82
CA VAL A 44 4.63 -14.29 -13.27
C VAL A 44 5.41 -13.58 -14.39
N ALA A 45 5.64 -14.25 -15.52
CA ALA A 45 6.27 -13.64 -16.70
C ALA A 45 5.43 -12.51 -17.33
N LYS A 46 4.10 -12.51 -17.12
CA LYS A 46 3.21 -11.42 -17.53
C LYS A 46 3.19 -10.24 -16.55
N ILE A 47 3.76 -10.39 -15.34
CA ILE A 47 3.98 -9.27 -14.42
C ILE A 47 5.20 -8.49 -14.94
N SER A 48 4.97 -7.60 -15.89
CA SER A 48 6.01 -6.79 -16.55
C SER A 48 6.63 -5.74 -15.61
N SER A 49 5.94 -5.34 -14.55
CA SER A 49 6.52 -4.57 -13.45
C SER A 49 5.70 -4.75 -12.17
N LEU A 50 6.39 -4.96 -11.04
CA LEU A 50 5.75 -4.83 -9.74
C LEU A 50 5.43 -3.35 -9.50
N PRO A 51 4.27 -3.02 -8.90
CA PRO A 51 3.95 -1.64 -8.58
C PRO A 51 5.04 -1.05 -7.68
N ARG A 52 5.64 0.04 -8.12
CA ARG A 52 6.59 0.81 -7.32
C ARG A 52 5.79 1.68 -6.37
N LEU A 53 6.05 1.54 -5.07
CA LEU A 53 5.46 2.43 -4.07
C LEU A 53 5.99 3.85 -4.28
N SER A 54 5.12 4.86 -4.25
CA SER A 54 5.52 6.25 -4.32
C SER A 54 6.29 6.68 -3.08
N SER A 55 7.12 7.71 -3.26
CA SER A 55 7.77 8.42 -2.17
C SER A 55 6.75 8.94 -1.15
N THR A 56 5.58 9.40 -1.59
CA THR A 56 4.50 9.88 -0.72
C THR A 56 4.01 8.79 0.23
N TYR A 57 3.77 7.56 -0.26
CA TYR A 57 3.36 6.45 0.60
C TYR A 57 4.46 6.05 1.59
N LEU A 58 5.72 5.98 1.15
CA LEU A 58 6.86 5.65 2.01
C LEU A 58 7.06 6.69 3.12
N GLU A 59 6.98 7.98 2.79
CA GLU A 59 7.03 9.08 3.76
C GLU A 59 5.88 8.99 4.77
N LEU A 60 4.67 8.70 4.30
CA LEU A 60 3.49 8.54 5.16
C LEU A 60 3.67 7.40 6.16
N VAL A 61 4.07 6.20 5.68
CA VAL A 61 4.29 5.04 6.55
C VAL A 61 5.36 5.33 7.60
N LYS A 62 6.43 6.03 7.20
CA LYS A 62 7.49 6.46 8.12
C LYS A 62 6.96 7.41 9.19
N GLU A 63 6.13 8.38 8.83
CA GLU A 63 5.53 9.33 9.78
C GLU A 63 4.53 8.64 10.72
N ILE A 64 3.74 7.69 10.23
CA ILE A 64 2.79 6.91 11.04
C ILE A 64 3.50 6.02 12.06
N GLN A 65 4.64 5.44 11.70
CA GLN A 65 5.44 4.58 12.58
C GLN A 65 6.29 5.37 13.58
N SER A 66 6.37 6.69 13.43
CA SER A 66 7.13 7.54 14.35
C SER A 66 6.42 7.66 15.71
N PRO A 67 7.15 7.56 16.84
CA PRO A 67 6.58 7.82 18.17
C PRO A 67 6.08 9.27 18.31
N ASP A 68 6.59 10.19 17.49
CA ASP A 68 6.22 11.61 17.48
C ASP A 68 5.24 11.96 16.34
N SER A 69 4.48 10.98 15.83
CA SER A 69 3.59 11.15 14.69
C SER A 69 2.60 12.28 14.89
N LYS A 70 2.53 13.22 13.93
CA LYS A 70 1.56 14.33 13.96
C LYS A 70 0.64 14.29 12.75
N LEU A 71 -0.66 14.38 13.03
CA LEU A 71 -1.70 14.53 11.99
C LEU A 71 -1.44 15.72 11.06
N SER A 72 -0.82 16.80 11.56
CA SER A 72 -0.41 17.94 10.73
C SER A 72 0.61 17.54 9.67
N THR A 73 1.61 16.75 10.05
CA THR A 73 2.67 16.25 9.15
C THR A 73 2.10 15.29 8.13
N ILE A 74 1.23 14.37 8.55
CA ILE A 74 0.49 13.46 7.66
C ILE A 74 -0.27 14.25 6.59
N GLY A 75 -1.01 15.28 7.00
CA GLY A 75 -1.73 16.16 6.08
C GLY A 75 -0.78 16.86 5.09
N THR A 76 0.38 17.32 5.54
CA THR A 76 1.39 17.93 4.67
C THR A 76 1.96 16.94 3.65
N ILE A 77 2.28 15.70 4.07
CA ILE A 77 2.80 14.65 3.18
C ILE A 77 1.79 14.36 2.08
N ILE A 78 0.53 14.14 2.43
CA ILE A 78 -0.53 13.82 1.47
C ILE A 78 -0.85 14.99 0.54
N SER A 79 -0.79 16.22 1.06
CA SER A 79 -1.05 17.45 0.27
C SER A 79 -0.05 17.68 -0.85
N LYS A 80 1.09 16.97 -0.86
CA LYS A 80 2.04 16.98 -2.00
C LYS A 80 1.44 16.38 -3.28
N ASP A 81 0.45 15.49 -3.13
CA ASP A 81 -0.27 14.87 -4.24
C ASP A 81 -1.70 15.41 -4.30
N VAL A 82 -1.99 16.21 -5.33
CA VAL A 82 -3.29 16.84 -5.54
C VAL A 82 -4.36 15.82 -5.89
N GLY A 83 -4.01 14.76 -6.63
CA GLY A 83 -4.94 13.69 -7.01
C GLY A 83 -5.37 12.88 -5.80
N MET A 84 -4.41 12.51 -4.96
CA MET A 84 -4.65 11.83 -3.68
C MET A 84 -5.52 12.70 -2.76
N THR A 85 -5.13 13.96 -2.58
CA THR A 85 -5.82 14.91 -1.71
C THR A 85 -7.28 15.09 -2.12
N SER A 86 -7.53 15.25 -3.42
CA SER A 86 -8.88 15.39 -3.97
C SER A 86 -9.73 14.15 -3.72
N LYS A 87 -9.18 12.95 -3.94
CA LYS A 87 -9.88 11.66 -3.71
C LYS A 87 -10.26 11.49 -2.23
N ILE A 88 -9.37 11.83 -1.28
CA ILE A 88 -9.68 11.77 0.16
C ILE A 88 -10.79 12.76 0.52
N LEU A 89 -10.68 14.02 0.09
CA LEU A 89 -11.67 15.04 0.41
C LEU A 89 -13.03 14.72 -0.22
N GLN A 90 -13.06 14.17 -1.43
CA GLN A 90 -14.28 13.72 -2.10
C GLN A 90 -14.95 12.59 -1.31
N LEU A 91 -14.16 11.61 -0.83
CA LEU A 91 -14.67 10.51 -0.03
C LEU A 91 -15.31 11.01 1.27
N VAL A 92 -14.59 11.86 2.03
CA VAL A 92 -15.10 12.39 3.31
C VAL A 92 -16.33 13.27 3.14
N ASN A 93 -16.42 14.02 2.04
CA ASN A 93 -17.58 14.83 1.73
C ASN A 93 -18.69 14.06 1.01
N SER A 94 -18.55 12.75 0.81
CA SER A 94 -19.59 11.93 0.20
C SER A 94 -20.79 11.76 1.15
N ALA A 95 -21.96 11.46 0.57
CA ALA A 95 -23.18 11.21 1.33
C ALA A 95 -23.02 10.10 2.40
N TYR A 96 -22.07 9.18 2.20
CA TYR A 96 -21.78 8.10 3.14
C TYR A 96 -21.42 8.60 4.54
N PHE A 97 -20.64 9.69 4.64
CA PHE A 97 -20.22 10.24 5.94
C PHE A 97 -21.18 11.28 6.51
N GLY A 98 -22.22 11.69 5.75
CA GLY A 98 -23.31 12.55 6.26
C GLY A 98 -22.85 13.87 6.89
N MET A 99 -21.72 14.42 6.44
CA MET A 99 -21.10 15.58 7.07
C MET A 99 -21.97 16.83 6.96
N ARG A 100 -22.26 17.47 8.10
CA ARG A 100 -23.01 18.74 8.16
C ARG A 100 -22.24 19.93 7.58
N ALA A 101 -20.90 19.85 7.62
CA ALA A 101 -20.00 20.89 7.13
C ALA A 101 -18.96 20.27 6.19
N ARG A 102 -18.61 21.01 5.14
CA ARG A 102 -17.63 20.55 4.14
C ARG A 102 -16.24 20.48 4.74
N VAL A 103 -15.60 19.32 4.64
CA VAL A 103 -14.20 19.10 5.03
C VAL A 103 -13.29 19.60 3.91
N SER A 104 -12.38 20.52 4.23
CA SER A 104 -11.50 21.20 3.27
C SER A 104 -10.01 20.89 3.45
N SER A 105 -9.61 20.17 4.50
CA SER A 105 -8.21 19.83 4.75
C SER A 105 -8.01 18.34 5.03
N VAL A 106 -6.89 17.80 4.57
CA VAL A 106 -6.51 16.41 4.81
C VAL A 106 -6.26 16.16 6.29
N GLN A 107 -5.76 17.14 7.04
CA GLN A 107 -5.63 17.02 8.49
C GLN A 107 -7.00 16.78 9.16
N HIS A 108 -8.04 17.50 8.74
CA HIS A 108 -9.39 17.30 9.27
C HIS A 108 -9.94 15.94 8.83
N ALA A 109 -9.78 15.58 7.55
CA ALA A 109 -10.15 14.26 7.04
C ALA A 109 -9.48 13.12 7.82
N ALA A 110 -8.19 13.23 8.13
CA ALA A 110 -7.43 12.24 8.88
C ALA A 110 -7.90 12.11 10.35
N ARG A 111 -8.35 13.21 10.97
CA ARG A 111 -9.00 13.17 12.29
C ARG A 111 -10.33 12.42 12.26
N LEU A 112 -11.10 12.58 11.19
CA LEU A 112 -12.41 11.95 11.05
C LEU A 112 -12.31 10.46 10.67
N LEU A 113 -11.46 10.14 9.69
CA LEU A 113 -11.31 8.79 9.14
C LEU A 113 -10.40 7.89 9.97
N GLY A 114 -9.47 8.47 10.74
CA GLY A 114 -8.40 7.75 11.39
C GLY A 114 -7.22 7.45 10.47
N ILE A 115 -6.06 7.20 11.09
CA ILE A 115 -4.77 7.06 10.39
C ILE A 115 -4.70 5.79 9.53
N GLU A 116 -5.23 4.66 9.99
CA GLU A 116 -5.21 3.40 9.21
C GLU A 116 -6.05 3.49 7.94
N THR A 117 -7.19 4.17 8.00
CA THR A 117 -8.02 4.44 6.82
C THR A 117 -7.26 5.30 5.81
N ILE A 118 -6.60 6.37 6.28
CA ILE A 118 -5.78 7.24 5.43
C ILE A 118 -4.65 6.45 4.75
N LYS A 119 -3.92 5.64 5.51
CA LYS A 119 -2.84 4.78 4.98
C LYS A 119 -3.35 3.83 3.91
N THR A 120 -4.51 3.21 4.14
CA THR A 120 -5.13 2.30 3.18
C THR A 120 -5.55 3.03 1.90
N LEU A 121 -6.15 4.21 2.03
CA LEU A 121 -6.52 5.05 0.88
C LEU A 121 -5.29 5.43 0.06
N VAL A 122 -4.21 5.88 0.70
CA VAL A 122 -2.97 6.27 0.01
C VAL A 122 -2.36 5.09 -0.72
N LEU A 123 -2.25 3.92 -0.08
CA LEU A 123 -1.78 2.71 -0.75
C LEU A 123 -2.66 2.37 -1.97
N THR A 124 -3.98 2.40 -1.79
CA THR A 124 -4.93 2.05 -2.84
C THR A 124 -4.80 2.98 -4.04
N HIS A 125 -4.73 4.28 -3.78
CA HIS A 125 -4.51 5.29 -4.81
C HIS A 125 -3.20 5.07 -5.57
N ASP A 126 -2.12 4.81 -4.84
CA ASP A 126 -0.78 4.61 -5.38
C ASP A 126 -0.67 3.34 -6.23
N VAL A 127 -1.39 2.29 -5.84
CA VAL A 127 -1.54 1.09 -6.64
C VAL A 127 -2.29 1.44 -7.92
N PHE A 128 -3.51 1.99 -7.83
CA PHE A 128 -4.36 2.25 -9.00
C PHE A 128 -3.82 3.28 -9.98
N SER A 129 -3.09 4.31 -9.52
CA SER A 129 -2.46 5.30 -10.41
C SER A 129 -1.45 4.66 -11.36
N GLN A 130 -0.82 3.56 -10.95
CA GLN A 130 0.08 2.78 -11.81
C GLN A 130 -0.66 1.95 -12.86
N PHE A 131 -1.92 1.58 -12.59
CA PHE A 131 -2.79 0.88 -13.55
C PHE A 131 -3.49 1.84 -14.52
N GLU A 132 -3.69 3.13 -14.17
CA GLU A 132 -4.26 4.14 -15.09
C GLU A 132 -3.42 4.30 -16.37
N HIS A 133 -2.12 4.01 -16.31
CA HIS A 133 -1.23 4.03 -17.47
C HIS A 133 -1.19 2.72 -18.26
N MET A 134 -1.78 1.64 -17.73
CA MET A 134 -1.99 0.42 -18.51
C MET A 134 -3.27 0.59 -19.31
N ASN A 135 -3.12 0.89 -20.59
CA ASN A 135 -4.20 0.86 -21.56
C ASN A 135 -4.75 -0.58 -21.63
N LEU A 136 -5.72 -0.90 -20.76
CA LEU A 136 -6.41 -2.18 -20.76
C LEU A 136 -7.41 -2.17 -21.91
N GLU A 137 -6.93 -2.27 -23.15
CA GLU A 137 -7.77 -2.33 -24.35
C GLU A 137 -8.78 -3.49 -24.34
N ARG A 138 -8.67 -4.41 -23.37
CA ARG A 138 -9.53 -5.58 -23.21
C ARG A 138 -10.44 -5.56 -21.98
N PHE A 139 -10.29 -4.62 -21.05
CA PHE A 139 -11.06 -4.60 -19.81
C PHE A 139 -11.74 -3.26 -19.59
N SER A 140 -13.01 -3.20 -19.97
CA SER A 140 -13.89 -2.06 -19.70
C SER A 140 -14.52 -2.24 -18.32
N LEU A 141 -14.16 -1.37 -17.36
CA LEU A 141 -14.77 -1.35 -16.03
C LEU A 141 -16.28 -1.07 -16.12
N SER A 142 -16.71 -0.27 -17.11
CA SER A 142 -18.13 -0.01 -17.38
C SER A 142 -18.85 -1.27 -17.88
N ALA A 143 -18.24 -2.05 -18.76
CA ALA A 143 -18.82 -3.32 -19.24
C ALA A 143 -18.94 -4.35 -18.11
N LEU A 144 -17.97 -4.41 -17.20
CA LEU A 144 -18.03 -5.27 -16.02
C LEU A 144 -19.17 -4.84 -15.08
N MET A 145 -19.30 -3.53 -14.83
CA MET A 145 -20.36 -2.99 -13.97
C MET A 145 -21.75 -3.23 -14.57
N GLU A 146 -21.92 -3.01 -15.88
CA GLU A 146 -23.18 -3.25 -16.60
C GLU A 146 -23.57 -4.73 -16.56
N HIS A 147 -22.60 -5.63 -16.72
CA HIS A 147 -22.84 -7.06 -16.57
C HIS A 147 -23.31 -7.40 -15.15
N SER A 148 -22.65 -6.88 -14.12
CA SER A 148 -23.05 -7.12 -12.73
C SER A 148 -24.47 -6.61 -12.41
N GLN A 149 -24.86 -5.45 -12.96
CA GLN A 149 -26.21 -4.91 -12.81
C GLN A 149 -27.25 -5.77 -13.53
N LYS A 150 -26.91 -6.27 -14.73
CA LYS A 150 -27.78 -7.16 -15.49
C LYS A 150 -28.06 -8.48 -14.76
N TRP A 151 -27.05 -9.04 -14.09
CA TRP A 151 -27.22 -10.24 -13.26
C TRP A 151 -28.03 -9.97 -11.99
N ALA A 152 -27.88 -8.79 -11.37
CA ALA A 152 -28.68 -8.41 -10.20
C ALA A 152 -30.19 -8.32 -10.53
N HIS A 153 -30.55 -7.92 -11.75
CA HIS A 153 -31.94 -7.87 -12.21
C HIS A 153 -32.51 -9.24 -12.67
N MET A 154 -31.67 -10.25 -12.89
CA MET A 154 -32.12 -11.60 -13.31
C MET A 154 -32.45 -12.54 -12.15
N GLN A 155 -32.20 -12.15 -10.89
CA GLN A 155 -32.52 -12.94 -9.69
C GLN A 155 -33.73 -12.41 -8.90
N ASN A 156 -34.58 -11.58 -9.52
CA ASN A 156 -35.85 -11.09 -8.98
C ASN A 156 -37.00 -11.48 -9.90
#